data_AF-A0A6G1YKI3-F1
#
_entry.id   AF-A0A6G1YKI3-F1
#
_cell.length_a   1.000
_cell.length_b   1.000
_cell.length_c   1.000
_cell.angle_alpha   90.00
_cell.angle_beta   90.00
_cell.angle_gamma   90.00
#
_symmetry.space_group_name_H-M   'P 1'
#
loop_
_entity.id
_entity.type
_entity.pdbx_description
1 polymer ?
#
loop_
_entity_poly.entity_id
_entity_poly.type
_entity_poly.pdbx_seq_one_letter_code
_entity_poly.pdbx_strand_id
1 'polypeptide(L)'
;MLGINKNKKKLKWKVDYENSLYKIYDWDKKLTGYFFPRYGSVESGETGELNDEHTDELNKSKAKVSGGNLLVPMLKLNLLDVQEGIDLDYTIESLETNLERTRLWKRWIAENHREFNIVGSGIYTAREDRNMLSIVLSIGSDFILGEIEVITKLAPLLDNLHESGLL
;
A
#
# COMPACT_ATOMS: atom_id res chain seq x y z
N MET A 1 44.42 -9.41 -8.67
CA MET A 1 43.34 -8.41 -8.56
C MET A 1 42.06 -9.14 -8.23
N LEU A 2 41.54 -8.97 -7.02
CA LEU A 2 40.26 -9.54 -6.60
C LEU A 2 39.13 -8.66 -7.16
N GLY A 3 38.41 -9.17 -8.15
CA GLY A 3 37.24 -8.52 -8.71
C GLY A 3 36.11 -8.47 -7.67
N ILE A 4 35.72 -7.26 -7.32
CA ILE A 4 34.60 -6.99 -6.41
C ILE A 4 33.31 -7.47 -7.08
N ASN A 5 32.74 -8.56 -6.57
CA ASN A 5 31.45 -9.07 -7.01
C ASN A 5 30.33 -8.13 -6.51
N LYS A 6 30.03 -7.07 -7.27
CA LYS A 6 28.89 -6.18 -7.03
C LYS A 6 27.60 -6.85 -7.50
N ASN A 7 27.13 -7.86 -6.78
CA ASN A 7 25.72 -8.25 -6.84
C ASN A 7 24.90 -7.19 -6.10
N LYS A 8 24.70 -6.03 -6.72
CA LYS A 8 23.62 -5.12 -6.33
C LYS A 8 22.31 -5.85 -6.65
N LYS A 9 21.75 -6.54 -5.64
CA LYS A 9 20.42 -7.13 -5.69
C LYS A 9 19.48 -6.01 -6.14
N LYS A 10 18.96 -6.10 -7.37
CA LYS A 10 18.02 -5.11 -7.91
C LYS A 10 16.83 -5.09 -6.96
N LEU A 11 16.47 -3.92 -6.45
CA LEU A 11 15.28 -3.77 -5.63
C LEU A 11 14.09 -4.24 -6.48
N LYS A 12 13.32 -5.21 -5.96
CA LYS A 12 12.13 -5.75 -6.64
C LYS A 12 11.07 -4.66 -6.83
N TRP A 13 11.05 -3.69 -5.93
CA TRP A 13 10.06 -2.63 -5.85
C TRP A 13 10.69 -1.28 -6.22
N LYS A 14 9.92 -0.43 -6.87
CA LYS A 14 10.24 0.98 -7.12
C LYS A 14 9.21 1.85 -6.41
N VAL A 15 9.66 3.00 -5.92
CA VAL A 15 8.78 4.02 -5.37
C VAL A 15 9.09 5.36 -6.03
N ASP A 16 8.04 6.08 -6.41
CA ASP A 16 8.11 7.45 -6.92
C ASP A 16 7.30 8.36 -5.99
N TYR A 17 7.89 9.45 -5.52
CA TYR A 17 7.19 10.46 -4.72
C TYR A 17 6.48 11.48 -5.62
N GLU A 18 5.19 11.71 -5.38
CA GLU A 18 4.37 12.65 -6.15
C GLU A 18 3.15 13.09 -5.33
N ASN A 19 2.83 14.40 -5.32
CA ASN A 19 1.64 14.96 -4.67
C ASN A 19 1.45 14.47 -3.23
N SER A 20 2.47 14.66 -2.38
CA SER A 20 2.45 14.31 -0.96
C SER A 20 2.35 12.80 -0.65
N LEU A 21 2.42 11.91 -1.64
CA LEU A 21 2.36 10.45 -1.47
C LEU A 21 3.46 9.72 -2.24
N TYR A 22 3.60 8.43 -1.95
CA TYR A 22 4.54 7.54 -2.64
C TYR A 22 3.78 6.51 -3.47
N LYS A 23 3.99 6.50 -4.78
CA LYS A 23 3.49 5.47 -5.71
C LYS A 23 4.42 4.27 -5.67
N ILE A 24 3.89 3.07 -5.49
CA ILE A 24 4.67 1.83 -5.37
C ILE A 24 4.46 0.99 -6.63
N TYR A 25 5.56 0.56 -7.24
CA TYR A 25 5.56 -0.26 -8.45
C TYR A 25 6.28 -1.58 -8.23
N ASP A 26 5.76 -2.64 -8.85
CA ASP A 26 6.40 -3.96 -8.91
C ASP A 26 7.60 -3.99 -9.89
N TRP A 27 8.20 -5.17 -10.02
CA TRP A 27 9.36 -5.41 -10.90
C TRP A 27 9.04 -5.24 -12.40
N ASP A 28 7.76 -5.33 -12.77
CA ASP A 28 7.24 -5.11 -14.13
C ASP A 28 6.82 -3.65 -14.36
N LYS A 29 7.09 -2.77 -13.38
CA LYS A 29 6.72 -1.34 -13.37
C LYS A 29 5.20 -1.11 -13.37
N LYS A 30 4.41 -2.08 -12.93
CA LYS A 30 2.98 -1.89 -12.73
C LYS A 30 2.75 -1.26 -11.36
N LEU A 31 1.81 -0.33 -11.31
CA LEU A 31 1.42 0.32 -10.07
C LEU A 31 0.71 -0.70 -9.16
N THR A 32 1.28 -0.94 -7.99
CA THR A 32 0.83 -1.96 -7.03
C THR A 32 0.16 -1.34 -5.80
N GLY A 33 0.45 -0.08 -5.51
CA GLY A 33 -0.15 0.58 -4.37
C GLY A 33 0.37 1.99 -4.14
N TYR A 34 -0.06 2.56 -3.02
CA TYR A 34 0.33 3.89 -2.58
C TYR A 34 0.68 3.86 -1.10
N PHE A 35 1.69 4.61 -0.71
CA PHE A 35 1.99 4.87 0.70
C PHE A 35 1.78 6.35 1.02
N PHE A 36 0.97 6.61 2.05
CA PHE A 36 0.62 7.92 2.54
C PHE A 36 1.31 8.12 3.90
N PRO A 37 2.44 8.84 3.97
CA PRO A 37 3.12 9.09 5.23
C PRO A 37 2.24 9.89 6.19
N ARG A 38 2.39 9.64 7.49
CA ARG A 38 1.73 10.44 8.53
C ARG A 38 2.61 11.63 8.87
N TYR A 39 2.50 12.70 8.10
CA TYR A 39 3.29 13.92 8.29
C TYR A 39 3.01 14.67 9.61
N GLY A 40 1.95 14.28 10.33
CA GLY A 40 1.51 14.93 11.58
C GLY A 40 0.67 16.18 11.31
N SER A 41 -0.13 16.61 12.29
CA SER A 41 -0.61 17.98 12.32
C SER A 41 0.54 18.83 12.88
N VAL A 42 1.03 19.81 12.11
CA VAL A 42 1.82 20.88 12.74
C VAL A 42 0.86 21.57 13.71
N GLU A 43 1.27 21.72 14.97
CA GLU A 43 0.52 22.45 15.99
C GLU A 43 0.36 23.92 15.58
N SER A 44 -0.61 24.20 14.73
CA SER A 44 -1.03 25.56 14.41
C SER A 44 -2.53 25.60 14.16
N GLY A 45 -3.31 25.32 15.22
CA GLY A 45 -4.55 26.00 15.61
C GLY A 45 -5.72 26.21 14.64
N GLU A 46 -5.59 25.84 13.37
CA GLU A 46 -6.62 25.80 12.35
C GLU A 46 -6.59 24.36 11.80
N THR A 47 -7.65 23.88 11.17
CA THR A 47 -7.72 22.54 10.58
C THR A 47 -6.62 22.38 9.51
N GLY A 48 -5.41 22.07 9.97
CA GLY A 48 -4.17 22.18 9.22
C GLY A 48 -3.94 20.92 8.43
N GLU A 49 -4.61 20.83 7.28
CA GLU A 49 -4.02 20.14 6.14
C GLU A 49 -2.65 20.82 5.90
N LEU A 50 -1.56 20.07 6.06
CA LEU A 50 -0.28 20.50 5.52
C LEU A 50 -0.51 20.78 4.04
N ASN A 51 -0.24 22.00 3.59
CA ASN A 51 -0.25 22.29 2.17
C ASN A 51 0.88 21.50 1.49
N ASP A 52 0.73 21.22 0.18
CA ASP A 52 1.67 20.38 -0.57
C ASP A 52 3.13 20.86 -0.49
N GLU A 53 3.35 22.17 -0.32
CA GLU A 53 4.68 22.77 -0.17
C GLU A 53 5.38 22.30 1.12
N HIS A 54 4.69 22.29 2.26
CA HIS A 54 5.28 21.83 3.51
C HIS A 54 5.56 20.32 3.49
N THR A 55 4.69 19.50 2.91
CA THR A 55 4.94 18.06 2.74
C THR A 55 6.14 17.80 1.84
N ASP A 56 6.30 18.58 0.77
CA ASP A 56 7.47 18.50 -0.09
C ASP A 56 8.77 18.87 0.61
N GLU A 57 8.76 19.87 1.49
CA GLU A 57 9.92 20.24 2.31
C GLU A 57 10.30 19.12 3.30
N LEU A 58 9.32 18.49 3.95
CA LEU A 58 9.54 17.34 4.82
C LEU A 58 10.15 16.16 4.05
N ASN A 59 9.70 15.92 2.81
CA ASN A 59 10.28 14.89 1.95
C ASN A 59 11.70 15.23 1.50
N LYS A 60 11.95 16.48 1.07
CA LYS A 60 13.29 16.96 0.65
C LYS A 60 14.30 16.89 1.80
N SER A 61 13.88 17.21 3.01
CA SER A 61 14.71 17.16 4.22
C SER A 61 14.86 15.76 4.82
N LYS A 62 14.22 14.75 4.22
CA LYS A 62 14.16 13.38 4.74
C LYS A 62 13.70 13.33 6.20
N ALA A 63 12.66 14.10 6.51
CA ALA A 63 12.13 14.18 7.85
C ALA A 63 11.64 12.81 8.35
N LYS A 64 11.59 12.66 9.66
CA LYS A 64 11.09 11.45 10.31
C LYS A 64 9.59 11.60 10.59
N VAL A 65 8.79 10.58 10.26
CA VAL A 65 7.34 10.53 10.51
C VAL A 65 6.97 9.27 11.29
N SER A 66 5.88 9.31 12.07
CA SER A 66 5.48 8.25 13.02
C SER A 66 4.62 7.14 12.41
N GLY A 67 4.77 6.90 11.10
CA GLY A 67 3.99 5.90 10.37
C GLY A 67 3.42 6.38 9.06
N GLY A 68 2.43 5.65 8.57
CA GLY A 68 1.70 5.96 7.36
C GLY A 68 0.68 4.88 7.02
N ASN A 69 -0.05 5.10 5.93
CA ASN A 69 -1.05 4.19 5.42
C ASN A 69 -0.58 3.59 4.10
N LEU A 70 -0.50 2.26 4.02
CA LEU A 70 -0.24 1.53 2.78
C LEU A 70 -1.58 1.12 2.17
N LEU A 71 -1.92 1.67 1.01
CA LEU A 71 -3.10 1.33 0.22
C LEU A 71 -2.70 0.37 -0.91
N VAL A 72 -3.34 -0.80 -0.96
CA VAL A 72 -3.12 -1.80 -2.02
C VAL A 72 -4.45 -2.39 -2.49
N PRO A 73 -4.53 -2.92 -3.73
CA PRO A 73 -5.68 -3.68 -4.20
C PRO A 73 -5.96 -4.87 -3.27
N MET A 74 -7.23 -5.05 -2.90
CA MET A 74 -7.66 -6.15 -2.03
C MET A 74 -8.28 -7.29 -2.84
N LEU A 75 -9.31 -6.96 -3.61
CA LEU A 75 -10.08 -7.88 -4.45
C LEU A 75 -10.88 -7.14 -5.51
N LYS A 76 -11.31 -7.86 -6.55
CA LYS A 76 -12.18 -7.36 -7.59
C LYS A 76 -13.50 -8.11 -7.55
N LEU A 77 -14.57 -7.38 -7.25
CA LEU A 77 -15.91 -7.94 -7.07
C LEU A 77 -16.44 -8.54 -8.37
N ASN A 78 -16.14 -7.94 -9.53
CA ASN A 78 -16.64 -8.35 -10.85
C ASN A 78 -18.18 -8.54 -10.92
N LEU A 79 -18.92 -7.84 -10.05
CA LEU A 79 -20.37 -7.94 -9.91
C LEU A 79 -21.06 -6.58 -9.97
N LEU A 80 -20.28 -5.49 -9.97
CA LEU A 80 -20.78 -4.13 -10.04
C LEU A 80 -20.67 -3.58 -11.47
N ASP A 81 -21.43 -2.51 -11.73
CA ASP A 81 -21.48 -1.79 -13.01
C ASP A 81 -21.86 -2.65 -14.23
N VAL A 82 -22.62 -3.73 -14.04
CA VAL A 82 -23.09 -4.61 -15.13
C VAL A 82 -24.44 -4.11 -15.66
N GLN A 83 -24.51 -3.89 -16.98
CA GLN A 83 -25.72 -3.40 -17.67
C GLN A 83 -26.67 -4.52 -18.11
N GLU A 84 -26.12 -5.67 -18.47
CA GLU A 84 -26.88 -6.89 -18.78
C GLU A 84 -26.90 -7.79 -17.55
N GLY A 85 -27.97 -8.57 -17.35
CA GLY A 85 -28.05 -9.49 -16.22
C GLY A 85 -26.86 -10.47 -16.19
N ILE A 86 -26.30 -10.70 -15.01
CA ILE A 86 -25.22 -11.67 -14.82
C ILE A 86 -25.84 -13.05 -14.57
N ASP A 87 -25.21 -14.08 -15.11
CA ASP A 87 -25.58 -15.46 -14.82
C ASP A 87 -25.48 -15.77 -13.31
N LEU A 88 -26.41 -16.58 -12.80
CA LEU A 88 -26.49 -16.90 -11.37
C LEU A 88 -25.29 -17.72 -10.91
N ASP A 89 -24.83 -18.69 -11.71
CA ASP A 89 -23.71 -19.57 -11.33
C ASP A 89 -22.41 -18.74 -11.28
N TYR A 90 -22.19 -17.85 -12.24
CA TYR A 90 -21.08 -16.90 -12.20
C TYR A 90 -21.16 -15.98 -10.96
N THR A 91 -22.36 -15.52 -10.61
CA THR A 91 -22.55 -14.65 -9.44
C THR A 91 -22.14 -15.36 -8.16
N ILE A 92 -22.53 -16.63 -8.00
CA ILE A 92 -22.15 -17.47 -6.87
C ILE A 92 -20.63 -17.64 -6.82
N GLU A 93 -20.01 -18.05 -7.94
CA GLU A 93 -18.56 -18.27 -8.02
C GLU A 93 -17.75 -17.02 -7.64
N SER A 94 -18.17 -15.85 -8.14
CA SER A 94 -17.51 -14.59 -7.82
C SER A 94 -17.63 -14.23 -6.34
N LEU A 95 -18.81 -14.41 -5.73
CA LEU A 95 -19.01 -14.16 -4.30
C LEU A 95 -18.17 -15.09 -3.43
N GLU A 96 -18.11 -16.38 -3.77
CA GLU A 96 -17.31 -17.37 -3.06
C GLU A 96 -15.81 -17.06 -3.14
N THR A 97 -15.30 -16.77 -4.34
CA THR A 97 -13.91 -16.37 -4.56
C THR A 97 -13.53 -15.13 -3.77
N ASN A 98 -14.39 -14.11 -3.78
CA ASN A 98 -14.15 -12.86 -3.03
C ASN A 98 -14.22 -13.06 -1.51
N LEU A 99 -15.08 -13.97 -1.02
CA LEU A 99 -15.14 -14.35 0.38
C LEU A 99 -13.84 -15.06 0.81
N GLU A 100 -13.34 -15.99 0.00
CA GLU A 100 -12.08 -16.68 0.27
C GLU A 100 -10.90 -15.70 0.30
N ARG A 101 -10.84 -14.78 -0.68
CA ARG A 101 -9.84 -13.71 -0.72
C ARG A 101 -9.88 -12.82 0.51
N THR A 102 -11.09 -12.44 0.94
CA THR A 102 -11.30 -11.63 2.16
C THR A 102 -10.84 -12.37 3.41
N ARG A 103 -11.13 -13.68 3.50
CA ARG A 103 -10.66 -14.53 4.61
C ARG A 103 -9.14 -14.66 4.63
N LEU A 104 -8.49 -14.74 3.46
CA LEU A 104 -7.03 -14.75 3.35
C LEU A 104 -6.42 -13.47 3.91
N TRP A 105 -6.92 -12.31 3.50
CA TRP A 105 -6.52 -11.01 4.07
C TRP A 105 -6.69 -10.96 5.59
N LYS A 106 -7.85 -11.39 6.10
CA LYS A 106 -8.13 -11.39 7.54
C LYS A 106 -7.13 -12.25 8.32
N ARG A 107 -6.83 -13.46 7.85
CA ARG A 107 -5.84 -14.36 8.49
C ARG A 107 -4.45 -13.75 8.45
N TRP A 108 -4.04 -13.28 7.28
CA TRP A 108 -2.71 -12.69 7.11
C TRP A 108 -2.49 -11.50 8.05
N ILE A 109 -3.45 -10.59 8.19
CA ILE A 109 -3.35 -9.47 9.15
C ILE A 109 -3.25 -10.00 10.58
N ALA A 110 -4.10 -10.96 10.97
CA ALA A 110 -4.08 -11.51 12.32
C ALA A 110 -2.71 -12.13 12.67
N GLU A 111 -2.07 -12.80 11.71
CA GLU A 111 -0.77 -13.47 11.88
C GLU A 111 0.41 -12.48 11.85
N ASN A 112 0.34 -11.43 11.02
CA ASN A 112 1.51 -10.61 10.69
C ASN A 112 1.46 -9.16 11.26
N HIS A 113 0.34 -8.73 11.85
CA HIS A 113 0.19 -7.33 12.30
C HIS A 113 1.28 -6.87 13.28
N ARG A 114 1.75 -7.75 14.17
CA ARG A 114 2.80 -7.41 15.15
C ARG A 114 4.16 -7.22 14.49
N GLU A 115 4.51 -8.11 13.57
CA GLU A 115 5.79 -8.07 12.85
C GLU A 115 5.93 -6.78 12.04
N PHE A 116 4.86 -6.39 11.34
CA PHE A 116 4.85 -5.22 10.47
C PHE A 116 4.31 -3.95 11.13
N ASN A 117 4.06 -3.96 12.44
CA ASN A 117 3.48 -2.84 13.20
C ASN A 117 2.19 -2.29 12.57
N ILE A 118 1.31 -3.17 12.07
CA ILE A 118 0.00 -2.80 11.55
C ILE A 118 -0.92 -2.55 12.74
N VAL A 119 -1.33 -1.29 12.93
CA VAL A 119 -2.16 -0.85 14.05
C VAL A 119 -3.64 -0.71 13.67
N GLY A 120 -3.97 -0.86 12.39
CA GLY A 120 -5.32 -0.80 11.88
C GLY A 120 -5.39 -1.18 10.40
N SER A 121 -6.60 -1.51 9.95
CA SER A 121 -6.90 -1.74 8.54
C SER A 121 -8.28 -1.22 8.18
N GLY A 122 -8.44 -0.68 6.98
CA GLY A 122 -9.72 -0.21 6.43
C GLY A 122 -9.92 -0.68 5.00
N ILE A 123 -11.17 -0.88 4.59
CA ILE A 123 -11.53 -1.30 3.22
C ILE A 123 -12.26 -0.14 2.55
N TYR A 124 -11.85 0.17 1.32
CA TYR A 124 -12.38 1.29 0.55
C TYR A 124 -12.64 0.84 -0.89
N THR A 125 -13.64 1.41 -1.56
CA THR A 125 -13.78 1.28 -3.01
C THR A 125 -12.62 1.99 -3.70
N ALA A 126 -12.00 1.36 -4.69
CA ALA A 126 -10.98 2.03 -5.49
C ALA A 126 -11.61 3.21 -6.26
N ARG A 127 -10.90 4.34 -6.31
CA ARG A 127 -11.41 5.58 -6.92
C ARG A 127 -11.74 5.41 -8.41
N GLU A 128 -10.87 4.69 -9.12
CA GLU A 128 -10.93 4.54 -10.59
C GLU A 128 -11.65 3.26 -11.04
N ASP A 129 -11.85 2.28 -10.14
CA ASP A 129 -12.55 1.02 -10.43
C ASP A 129 -13.52 0.72 -9.28
N ARG A 130 -14.79 1.07 -9.47
CA ARG A 130 -15.84 0.83 -8.45
C ARG A 130 -16.07 -0.65 -8.17
N ASN A 131 -15.63 -1.51 -9.09
CA ASN A 131 -15.70 -2.96 -8.97
C ASN A 131 -14.50 -3.54 -8.19
N MET A 132 -13.57 -2.69 -7.74
CA MET A 132 -12.41 -3.08 -6.96
C MET A 132 -12.51 -2.52 -5.53
N LEU A 133 -12.21 -3.38 -4.56
CA LEU A 133 -11.94 -2.95 -3.20
C LEU A 133 -10.43 -2.87 -3.00
N SER A 134 -10.00 -1.85 -2.28
CA SER A 134 -8.65 -1.66 -1.80
C SER A 134 -8.63 -1.76 -0.29
N ILE A 135 -7.52 -2.24 0.24
CA ILE A 135 -7.26 -2.30 1.68
C ILE A 135 -6.17 -1.29 2.04
N VAL A 136 -6.42 -0.54 3.11
CA VAL A 136 -5.45 0.32 3.77
C VAL A 136 -4.91 -0.42 4.98
N LEU A 137 -3.60 -0.52 5.10
CA LEU A 137 -2.89 -0.98 6.29
C LEU A 137 -2.22 0.23 6.96
N SER A 138 -2.65 0.56 8.18
CA SER A 138 -2.04 1.63 8.97
C SER A 138 -0.81 1.11 9.70
N ILE A 139 0.36 1.60 9.32
CA ILE A 139 1.66 1.21 9.86
C ILE A 139 2.05 2.21 10.96
N GLY A 140 2.22 1.73 12.19
CA GLY A 140 2.58 2.51 13.37
C GLY A 140 4.08 2.50 13.68
N SER A 141 4.94 2.48 12.67
CA SER A 141 6.40 2.50 12.84
C SER A 141 7.01 3.72 12.20
N ASP A 142 8.12 4.22 12.75
CA ASP A 142 8.81 5.37 12.18
C ASP A 142 9.33 5.13 10.76
N PHE A 143 9.16 6.15 9.91
CA PHE A 143 9.75 6.23 8.57
C PHE A 143 10.67 7.45 8.48
N ILE A 144 11.77 7.29 7.75
CA ILE A 144 12.52 8.41 7.19
C ILE A 144 11.95 8.63 5.79
N LEU A 145 11.53 9.85 5.49
CA LEU A 145 11.03 10.21 4.17
C LEU A 145 12.16 10.17 3.13
N GLY A 146 11.80 9.80 1.91
CA GLY A 146 12.70 9.58 0.77
C GLY A 146 12.36 8.26 0.07
N GLU A 147 12.36 8.25 -1.26
CA GLU A 147 11.94 7.07 -2.04
C GLU A 147 12.72 5.80 -1.67
N ILE A 148 14.05 5.93 -1.50
CA ILE A 148 14.93 4.81 -1.13
C ILE A 148 14.67 4.35 0.30
N GLU A 149 14.53 5.30 1.24
CA GLU A 149 14.30 5.03 2.65
C GLU A 149 12.94 4.36 2.87
N VAL A 150 11.88 4.91 2.28
CA VAL A 150 10.53 4.38 2.32
C VAL A 150 10.48 2.99 1.71
N ILE A 151 11.04 2.78 0.51
CA ILE A 151 10.96 1.45 -0.12
C ILE A 151 11.80 0.41 0.63
N THR A 152 12.94 0.78 1.19
CA THR A 152 13.75 -0.14 2.00
C THR A 152 12.97 -0.58 3.24
N LYS A 153 12.19 0.33 3.85
CA LYS A 153 11.36 0.04 5.02
C LYS A 153 10.12 -0.79 4.68
N LEU A 154 9.48 -0.54 3.53
CA LEU A 154 8.28 -1.25 3.08
C LEU A 154 8.58 -2.60 2.43
N ALA A 155 9.75 -2.79 1.83
CA ALA A 155 10.07 -3.99 1.05
C ALA A 155 9.79 -5.32 1.78
N PRO A 156 10.13 -5.51 3.08
CA PRO A 156 9.81 -6.75 3.77
C PRO A 156 8.30 -7.04 3.85
N LEU A 157 7.49 -6.01 4.08
CA LEU A 157 6.03 -6.11 4.09
C LEU A 157 5.50 -6.42 2.68
N LEU A 158 5.99 -5.73 1.65
CA LEU A 158 5.58 -5.94 0.27
C LEU A 158 5.97 -7.34 -0.25
N ASP A 159 7.18 -7.80 0.06
CA ASP A 159 7.65 -9.14 -0.26
C ASP A 159 6.75 -10.21 0.39
N ASN A 160 6.42 -10.04 1.68
CA ASN A 160 5.57 -10.99 2.40
C ASN A 160 4.12 -11.02 1.87
N LEU A 161 3.57 -9.85 1.53
CA LEU A 161 2.25 -9.76 0.88
C LEU A 161 2.26 -10.50 -0.48
N HIS A 162 3.30 -10.30 -1.27
CA HIS A 162 3.44 -10.97 -2.56
C HIS A 162 3.60 -12.49 -2.41
N GLU A 163 4.47 -12.95 -1.50
CA GLU A 163 4.69 -14.37 -1.22
C GLU A 163 3.43 -15.05 -0.66
N SER A 164 2.58 -14.29 0.03
CA SER A 164 1.26 -14.74 0.53
C SER A 164 0.16 -14.70 -0.55
N GLY A 165 0.50 -14.30 -1.78
CA GLY A 165 -0.41 -14.13 -2.90
C GLY A 165 -1.38 -12.95 -2.74
N LEU A 166 -1.17 -12.05 -1.78
CA LEU A 166 -2.01 -10.88 -1.52
C LEU A 166 -1.72 -9.70 -2.46
N LEU A 167 -0.52 -9.68 -3.06
CA LEU A 167 -0.06 -8.74 -4.08
C LEU A 167 0.50 -9.46 -5.30
#